data_AF-A0A0A1WG99-F1
#
_entry.id   AF-A0A0A1WG99-F1
#
_cell.length_a   1.000
_cell.length_b   1.000
_cell.length_c   1.000
_cell.angle_alpha   90.00
_cell.angle_beta   90.00
_cell.angle_gamma   90.00
#
_symmetry.space_group_name_H-M   'P 1'
#
loop_
_entity.id
_entity.type
_entity.pdbx_description
1 polymer ?
#
loop_
_entity_poly.entity_id
_entity_poly.type
_entity_poly.pdbx_seq_one_letter_code
_entity_poly.pdbx_strand_id
1 'polypeptide(L)'
;MFRNMEIALKRCSCGSLPEASGEAEEEDLNERRIKEELEKYYVDLNSAKKLLLLGTGEAGKSTFFKQMHINYGRGFTAEDRKQYKRVIHQNIVTAMQSMLSAMNALRIPYDKIENALMANSILITNVETVTNLDETTFSAIKCLWADKGVQICYERRREYQIIDSAKYFLDLLDCVTQPDYEPSDDHILRSRVVTTGIVEHIFDTQQYKPKRNSTKRTLLRVIDVGGQRSERRKWLQYFD
;
A
#
# COMPACT_ATOMS: atom_id res chain seq x y z
N MET A 1 -83.68 -18.66 21.22
CA MET A 1 -84.27 -18.84 19.88
C MET A 1 -83.30 -18.25 18.87
N PHE A 2 -82.79 -19.08 17.95
CA PHE A 2 -82.07 -18.71 16.70
C PHE A 2 -80.68 -18.04 16.86
N ARG A 3 -79.60 -18.77 16.51
CA ARG A 3 -78.86 -18.78 15.21
C ARG A 3 -78.02 -17.50 15.01
N ASN A 4 -76.79 -17.47 14.52
CA ASN A 4 -75.82 -18.44 13.98
C ASN A 4 -74.52 -17.65 13.69
N MET A 5 -73.46 -18.38 13.27
CA MET A 5 -72.24 -17.94 12.55
C MET A 5 -71.08 -17.42 13.42
N GLU A 6 -69.83 -17.88 13.35
CA GLU A 6 -69.14 -19.00 12.68
C GLU A 6 -67.69 -18.87 13.16
N ILE A 7 -67.05 -19.90 13.73
CA ILE A 7 -65.60 -20.11 13.56
C ILE A 7 -65.35 -21.63 13.49
N ALA A 8 -65.24 -22.12 12.27
CA ALA A 8 -64.81 -23.47 11.95
C ALA A 8 -63.30 -23.61 12.18
N LEU A 9 -62.92 -24.47 13.13
CA LEU A 9 -61.55 -24.99 13.26
C LEU A 9 -61.24 -25.90 12.06
N LYS A 10 -60.72 -25.30 10.98
CA LYS A 10 -60.07 -26.04 9.89
C LYS A 10 -58.62 -26.34 10.26
N ARG A 11 -58.31 -27.63 10.43
CA ARG A 11 -56.96 -28.18 10.34
C ARG A 11 -56.45 -28.05 8.89
N CYS A 12 -55.26 -27.47 8.73
CA CYS A 12 -54.34 -27.58 7.58
C CYS A 12 -52.95 -27.22 8.16
N SER A 13 -51.96 -28.10 8.36
CA SER A 13 -51.14 -28.89 7.41
C SER A 13 -50.45 -28.07 6.32
N CYS A 14 -49.31 -27.45 6.66
CA CYS A 14 -48.18 -27.03 5.79
C CYS A 14 -47.30 -26.11 6.66
N GLY A 15 -46.17 -26.56 7.21
CA GLY A 15 -44.91 -26.56 6.47
C GLY A 15 -44.12 -25.28 6.78
N SER A 16 -43.57 -25.16 7.99
CA SER A 16 -42.53 -24.17 8.28
C SER A 16 -41.20 -24.70 7.69
N LEU A 17 -40.69 -23.99 6.70
CA LEU A 17 -39.43 -24.28 5.99
C LEU A 17 -38.21 -24.20 6.94
N PRO A 18 -37.16 -24.99 6.70
CA PRO A 18 -35.96 -25.05 7.52
C PRO A 18 -34.90 -24.03 7.05
N GLU A 19 -34.99 -22.77 7.48
CA GLU A 19 -33.96 -21.76 7.15
C GLU A 19 -32.61 -22.01 7.87
N ALA A 20 -32.60 -22.69 9.02
CA ALA A 20 -31.38 -22.96 9.78
C ALA A 20 -30.47 -24.07 9.21
N SER A 21 -30.95 -24.84 8.23
CA SER A 21 -30.18 -25.95 7.63
C SER A 21 -29.17 -25.48 6.58
N GLY A 22 -29.53 -24.44 5.81
CA GLY A 22 -28.67 -23.91 4.75
C GLY A 22 -27.46 -23.14 5.29
N GLU A 23 -27.63 -22.37 6.37
CA GLU A 23 -26.52 -21.63 6.99
C GLU A 23 -25.47 -22.55 7.61
N ALA A 24 -25.89 -23.63 8.28
CA ALA A 24 -24.98 -24.61 8.86
C ALA A 24 -24.24 -25.44 7.78
N GLU A 25 -24.90 -25.75 6.68
CA GLU A 25 -24.26 -26.42 5.53
C GLU A 25 -23.28 -25.47 4.81
N GLU A 26 -23.59 -24.18 4.67
CA GLU A 26 -22.71 -23.17 4.09
C GLU A 26 -21.48 -22.90 4.96
N GLU A 27 -21.64 -22.89 6.29
CA GLU A 27 -20.54 -22.80 7.25
C GLU A 27 -19.61 -24.02 7.15
N ASP A 28 -20.14 -25.25 7.16
CA ASP A 28 -19.33 -26.47 7.01
C ASP A 28 -18.60 -26.52 5.65
N LEU A 29 -19.24 -26.09 4.57
CA LEU A 29 -18.59 -25.95 3.26
C LEU A 29 -17.46 -24.92 3.26
N ASN A 30 -17.66 -23.77 3.92
CA ASN A 30 -16.63 -22.75 4.06
C ASN A 30 -15.46 -23.24 4.92
N GLU A 31 -15.72 -23.89 6.05
CA GLU A 31 -14.70 -24.46 6.92
C GLU A 31 -13.84 -25.50 6.18
N ARG A 32 -14.47 -26.39 5.42
CA ARG A 32 -13.76 -27.37 4.59
C ARG A 32 -12.89 -26.69 3.54
N ARG A 33 -13.43 -25.71 2.81
CA ARG A 33 -12.67 -24.96 1.80
C ARG A 33 -11.46 -24.24 2.40
N ILE A 34 -11.65 -23.58 3.54
CA ILE A 34 -10.57 -22.89 4.26
C ILE A 34 -9.48 -23.89 4.68
N LYS A 35 -9.87 -25.06 5.19
CA LYS A 35 -8.93 -26.11 5.61
C LYS A 35 -8.12 -26.64 4.43
N GLU A 36 -8.77 -26.94 3.30
CA GLU A 36 -8.10 -27.37 2.07
C GLU A 36 -7.12 -26.31 1.54
N GLU A 37 -7.52 -25.04 1.55
CA GLU A 37 -6.64 -23.92 1.18
C GLU A 37 -5.44 -23.79 2.11
N LEU A 38 -5.65 -23.96 3.43
CA LEU A 38 -4.59 -23.95 4.43
C LEU A 38 -3.59 -25.09 4.19
N GLU A 39 -4.07 -26.33 4.01
CA GLU A 39 -3.22 -27.50 3.76
C GLU A 39 -2.37 -27.30 2.51
N LYS A 40 -2.98 -26.84 1.42
CA LYS A 40 -2.26 -26.50 0.18
C LYS A 40 -1.21 -25.41 0.42
N TYR A 41 -1.56 -24.36 1.16
CA TYR A 41 -0.65 -23.28 1.51
C TYR A 41 0.57 -23.77 2.30
N TYR A 42 0.39 -24.68 3.28
CA TYR A 42 1.50 -25.28 4.03
C TYR A 42 2.41 -26.16 3.16
N VAL A 43 1.84 -26.93 2.23
CA VAL A 43 2.61 -27.73 1.27
C VAL A 43 3.44 -26.82 0.35
N ASP A 44 2.84 -25.77 -0.19
CA ASP A 44 3.51 -24.78 -1.03
C ASP A 44 4.60 -24.03 -0.24
N LEU A 45 4.35 -23.66 1.03
CA LEU A 45 5.35 -23.06 1.93
C LEU A 45 6.57 -23.95 2.17
N ASN A 46 6.34 -25.23 2.50
CA ASN A 46 7.41 -26.17 2.86
C ASN A 46 8.25 -26.58 1.64
N SER A 47 7.68 -26.54 0.44
CA SER A 47 8.39 -26.85 -0.80
C SER A 47 9.07 -25.62 -1.43
N ALA A 48 8.67 -24.40 -1.03
CA ALA A 48 9.22 -23.16 -1.56
C ALA A 48 10.67 -22.93 -1.14
N LYS A 49 11.45 -22.34 -2.05
CA LYS A 49 12.81 -21.88 -1.75
C LYS A 49 12.75 -20.53 -1.05
N LYS A 50 13.30 -20.47 0.16
CA LYS A 50 13.38 -19.26 1.00
C LYS A 50 14.38 -18.27 0.39
N LEU A 51 13.95 -17.02 0.19
CA LEU A 51 14.78 -15.90 -0.24
C LEU A 51 14.60 -14.75 0.75
N LEU A 52 15.65 -14.43 1.49
CA LEU A 52 15.65 -13.32 2.44
C LEU A 52 16.32 -12.10 1.82
N LEU A 53 15.62 -10.96 1.76
CA LEU A 53 16.21 -9.71 1.28
C LEU A 53 16.75 -8.89 2.45
N LEU A 54 18.07 -8.71 2.48
CA LEU A 54 18.75 -7.93 3.50
C LEU A 54 19.30 -6.65 2.89
N GLY A 55 19.31 -5.57 3.69
CA GLY A 55 19.82 -4.28 3.26
C GLY A 55 19.40 -3.18 4.20
N THR A 56 20.13 -2.06 4.15
CA THR A 56 19.80 -0.85 4.91
C THR A 56 18.43 -0.31 4.53
N GLY A 57 17.91 0.65 5.31
CA GLY A 57 16.77 1.46 4.87
C GLY A 57 17.03 2.01 3.47
N GLU A 58 15.98 2.06 2.65
CA GLU A 58 16.02 2.68 1.31
C GLU A 58 16.93 1.99 0.27
N ALA A 59 17.48 0.81 0.58
CA ALA A 59 18.27 0.02 -0.39
C ALA A 59 17.46 -0.60 -1.55
N GLY A 60 16.16 -0.30 -1.69
CA GLY A 60 15.31 -0.81 -2.77
C GLY A 60 14.66 -2.18 -2.54
N LYS A 61 14.72 -2.74 -1.32
CA LYS A 61 14.09 -4.04 -0.99
C LYS A 61 12.59 -4.06 -1.28
N SER A 62 11.86 -3.09 -0.76
CA SER A 62 10.41 -2.96 -0.99
C SER A 62 10.10 -2.77 -2.48
N THR A 63 10.97 -2.10 -3.23
CA THR A 63 10.84 -1.94 -4.69
C THR A 63 11.01 -3.27 -5.41
N PHE A 64 11.98 -4.10 -5.01
CA PHE A 64 12.12 -5.46 -5.53
C PHE A 64 10.87 -6.29 -5.23
N PHE A 65 10.32 -6.19 -4.01
CA PHE A 65 9.06 -6.87 -3.66
C PHE A 65 7.89 -6.45 -4.51
N LYS A 66 7.71 -5.14 -4.73
CA LYS A 66 6.69 -4.61 -5.63
C LYS A 66 6.87 -5.14 -7.05
N GLN A 67 8.11 -5.25 -7.55
CA GLN A 67 8.39 -5.87 -8.85
C GLN A 67 8.04 -7.37 -8.90
N MET A 68 8.33 -8.11 -7.83
CA MET A 68 7.91 -9.51 -7.73
C MET A 68 6.38 -9.64 -7.75
N HIS A 69 5.69 -8.73 -7.07
CA HIS A 69 4.23 -8.68 -7.03
C HIS A 69 3.61 -8.39 -8.40
N ILE A 70 4.20 -7.49 -9.19
CA ILE A 70 3.77 -7.20 -10.56
C ILE A 70 4.03 -8.38 -11.50
N ASN A 71 5.22 -8.97 -11.46
CA ASN A 71 5.65 -9.96 -12.47
C ASN A 71 5.20 -11.40 -12.19
N TYR A 72 5.06 -11.77 -10.91
CA TYR A 72 4.80 -13.15 -10.46
C TYR A 72 3.62 -13.25 -9.48
N GLY A 73 3.01 -12.12 -9.13
CA GLY A 73 1.83 -12.06 -8.26
C GLY A 73 0.58 -11.73 -9.05
N ARG A 74 -0.47 -11.34 -8.31
CA ARG A 74 -1.76 -10.92 -8.88
C ARG A 74 -1.76 -9.48 -9.44
N GLY A 75 -0.62 -8.78 -9.37
CA GLY A 75 -0.55 -7.34 -9.61
C GLY A 75 -1.33 -6.54 -8.55
N PHE A 76 -1.40 -5.22 -8.74
CA PHE A 76 -2.12 -4.32 -7.84
C PHE A 76 -3.58 -4.16 -8.26
N THR A 77 -4.51 -4.43 -7.34
CA THR A 77 -5.95 -4.23 -7.57
C THR A 77 -6.34 -2.75 -7.54
N ALA A 78 -7.59 -2.43 -7.89
CA ALA A 78 -8.11 -1.06 -7.78
C ALA A 78 -8.08 -0.56 -6.33
N GLU A 79 -8.36 -1.43 -5.35
CA GLU A 79 -8.28 -1.13 -3.92
C GLU A 79 -6.83 -0.83 -3.50
N ASP A 80 -5.87 -1.64 -3.95
CA ASP A 80 -4.44 -1.39 -3.71
C ASP A 80 -4.02 -0.04 -4.28
N ARG A 81 -4.42 0.26 -5.54
CA ARG A 81 -4.14 1.53 -6.21
C ARG A 81 -4.73 2.72 -5.45
N LYS A 82 -5.95 2.60 -4.92
CA LYS A 82 -6.57 3.63 -4.07
C LYS A 82 -5.77 3.87 -2.79
N GLN A 83 -5.26 2.82 -2.14
CA GLN A 83 -4.39 2.97 -0.98
C GLN A 83 -3.06 3.65 -1.36
N TYR A 84 -2.46 3.27 -2.48
CA TYR A 84 -1.23 3.91 -2.96
C TYR A 84 -1.43 5.37 -3.39
N LYS A 85 -2.62 5.77 -3.85
CA LYS A 85 -2.94 7.18 -4.13
C LYS A 85 -2.73 8.03 -2.88
N ARG A 86 -3.29 7.58 -1.74
CA ARG A 86 -3.07 8.21 -0.44
C ARG A 86 -1.59 8.25 -0.06
N VAL A 87 -0.87 7.14 -0.20
CA VAL A 87 0.58 7.07 0.11
C VAL A 87 1.38 8.08 -0.72
N ILE A 88 1.06 8.23 -2.00
CA ILE A 88 1.75 9.18 -2.89
C ILE A 88 1.52 10.62 -2.40
N HIS A 89 0.29 10.97 -2.03
CA HIS A 89 -0.01 12.30 -1.47
C HIS A 89 0.74 12.55 -0.16
N GLN A 90 0.80 11.55 0.72
CA GLN A 90 1.62 11.61 1.94
C GLN A 90 3.11 11.80 1.63
N ASN A 91 3.65 11.11 0.63
CA ASN A 91 5.04 11.26 0.21
C ASN A 91 5.34 12.67 -0.33
N ILE A 92 4.41 13.27 -1.08
CA ILE A 92 4.54 14.64 -1.60
C ILE A 92 4.63 15.64 -0.44
N VAL A 93 3.70 15.56 0.53
CA VAL A 93 3.73 16.45 1.72
C VAL A 93 5.00 16.24 2.51
N THR A 94 5.39 14.98 2.75
CA THR A 94 6.64 14.64 3.48
C THR A 94 7.86 15.23 2.79
N ALA A 95 7.96 15.06 1.46
CA ALA A 95 9.09 15.58 0.69
C ALA A 95 9.17 17.12 0.77
N MET A 96 8.03 17.80 0.68
CA MET A 96 7.98 19.26 0.84
C MET A 96 8.37 19.67 2.27
N GLN A 97 7.83 19.04 3.30
CA GLN A 97 8.19 19.31 4.70
C GLN A 97 9.70 19.12 4.97
N SER A 98 10.31 18.07 4.41
CA SER A 98 11.76 17.84 4.48
C SER A 98 12.54 18.99 3.87
N MET A 99 12.15 19.47 2.68
CA MET A 99 12.81 20.60 2.02
C MET A 99 12.65 21.91 2.80
N LEU A 100 11.44 22.23 3.27
CA LEU A 100 11.19 23.45 4.04
C LEU A 100 11.97 23.46 5.37
N SER A 101 12.04 22.31 6.04
CA SER A 101 12.86 22.15 7.25
C SER A 101 14.35 22.33 6.96
N ALA A 102 14.82 21.79 5.83
CA ALA A 102 16.20 21.95 5.39
C ALA A 102 16.52 23.40 4.99
N MET A 103 15.59 24.13 4.37
CA MET A 103 15.77 25.57 4.08
C MET A 103 16.03 26.36 5.36
N ASN A 104 15.28 26.10 6.43
CA ASN A 104 15.49 26.72 7.74
C ASN A 104 16.88 26.38 8.31
N ALA A 105 17.28 25.11 8.25
CA ALA A 105 18.57 24.65 8.76
C ALA A 105 19.77 25.22 7.96
N LEU A 106 19.65 25.26 6.64
CA LEU A 106 20.68 25.72 5.70
C LEU A 106 20.64 27.23 5.45
N ARG A 107 19.68 27.94 6.09
CA ARG A 107 19.43 29.39 5.96
C ARG A 107 19.25 29.84 4.50
N ILE A 108 18.48 29.07 3.73
CA ILE A 108 18.16 29.38 2.34
C ILE A 108 16.90 30.26 2.34
N PRO A 109 16.96 31.52 1.86
CA PRO A 109 15.78 32.38 1.79
C PRO A 109 14.84 31.93 0.68
N TYR A 110 13.55 32.21 0.84
CA TYR A 110 12.55 32.10 -0.23
C TYR A 110 12.78 33.20 -1.28
N ASP A 111 12.49 32.92 -2.55
CA ASP A 111 12.51 33.94 -3.61
C ASP A 111 11.34 34.91 -3.45
N LYS A 112 10.17 34.39 -3.00
CA LYS A 112 8.96 35.19 -2.74
C LYS A 112 8.61 35.19 -1.25
N ILE A 113 8.30 36.37 -0.71
CA ILE A 113 7.90 36.52 0.71
C ILE A 113 6.59 35.77 1.00
N GLU A 114 5.66 35.75 0.05
CA GLU A 114 4.37 35.04 0.17
C GLU A 114 4.55 33.53 0.40
N ASN A 115 5.61 32.94 -0.15
CA ASN A 115 5.93 31.52 0.02
C ASN A 115 6.34 31.18 1.46
N ALA A 116 6.89 32.14 2.23
CA ALA A 116 7.20 31.92 3.63
C ALA A 116 5.94 31.66 4.48
N LEU A 117 4.80 32.27 4.13
CA LEU A 117 3.53 32.03 4.81
C LEU A 117 2.95 30.65 4.45
N MET A 118 2.99 30.30 3.16
CA MET A 118 2.55 28.97 2.69
C MET A 118 3.41 27.84 3.25
N ALA A 119 4.70 28.07 3.47
CA ALA A 119 5.59 27.07 4.06
C ALA A 119 5.13 26.63 5.46
N ASN A 120 4.64 27.56 6.28
CA ASN A 120 4.19 27.25 7.63
C ASN A 120 2.96 26.33 7.64
N SER A 121 1.99 26.52 6.72
CA SER A 121 0.82 25.64 6.65
C SER A 121 1.21 24.21 6.24
N ILE A 122 2.17 24.06 5.33
CA ILE A 122 2.69 22.74 4.94
C ILE A 122 3.46 22.09 6.10
N LEU A 123 4.29 22.84 6.83
CA LEU A 123 5.08 22.32 7.95
C LEU A 123 4.23 21.77 9.11
N ILE A 124 3.07 22.36 9.39
CA ILE A 124 2.18 21.91 10.48
C ILE A 124 1.22 20.78 10.05
N THR A 125 1.16 20.45 8.76
CA THR A 125 0.23 19.44 8.24
C THR A 125 0.58 18.05 8.79
N ASN A 126 -0.38 17.37 9.41
CA ASN A 126 -0.19 15.99 9.84
C ASN A 126 -0.29 15.02 8.65
N VAL A 127 0.87 14.55 8.19
CA VAL A 127 1.01 13.64 7.05
C VAL A 127 0.17 12.37 7.19
N GLU A 128 0.04 11.80 8.40
CA GLU A 128 -0.71 10.55 8.59
C GLU A 128 -2.20 10.71 8.28
N THR A 129 -2.73 11.90 8.52
CA THR A 129 -4.15 12.24 8.26
C THR A 129 -4.45 12.60 6.81
N VAL A 130 -3.41 12.84 5.99
CA VAL A 130 -3.57 13.16 4.58
C VAL A 130 -4.17 11.95 3.86
N THR A 131 -5.35 12.17 3.27
CA THR A 131 -6.05 11.21 2.42
C THR A 131 -6.00 11.63 0.96
N ASN A 132 -6.22 12.93 0.70
CA ASN A 132 -6.02 13.58 -0.59
C ASN A 132 -5.30 14.92 -0.39
N LEU A 133 -4.67 15.46 -1.44
CA LEU A 133 -4.23 16.86 -1.48
C LEU A 133 -5.44 17.75 -1.79
N ASP A 134 -5.89 18.52 -0.81
CA ASP A 134 -6.90 19.55 -1.04
C ASP A 134 -6.34 20.70 -1.88
N GLU A 135 -7.23 21.53 -2.42
CA GLU A 135 -6.86 22.63 -3.33
C GLU A 135 -5.86 23.60 -2.69
N THR A 136 -6.03 23.89 -1.40
CA THR A 136 -5.15 24.78 -0.63
C THR A 136 -3.74 24.20 -0.51
N THR A 137 -3.60 22.94 -0.10
CA THR A 137 -2.32 22.26 0.07
C THR A 137 -1.64 22.07 -1.28
N PHE A 138 -2.41 21.67 -2.30
CA PHE A 138 -1.91 21.53 -3.67
C PHE A 138 -1.33 22.85 -4.20
N SER A 139 -2.10 23.95 -4.11
CA SER A 139 -1.68 25.27 -4.57
C SER A 139 -0.42 25.74 -3.83
N ALA A 140 -0.39 25.56 -2.51
CA ALA A 140 0.77 25.90 -1.70
C ALA A 140 2.03 25.11 -2.11
N ILE A 141 1.93 23.78 -2.23
CA ILE A 141 3.06 22.93 -2.65
C ILE A 141 3.51 23.29 -4.07
N LYS A 142 2.59 23.60 -4.99
CA LYS A 142 2.91 24.02 -6.36
C LYS A 142 3.67 25.34 -6.38
N CYS A 143 3.21 26.34 -5.63
CA CYS A 143 3.88 27.65 -5.50
C CYS A 143 5.26 27.53 -4.85
N LEU A 144 5.37 26.70 -3.80
CA LEU A 144 6.63 26.41 -3.13
C LEU A 144 7.60 25.67 -4.06
N TRP A 145 7.15 24.66 -4.80
CA TRP A 145 8.00 23.95 -5.74
C TRP A 145 8.54 24.86 -6.85
N ALA A 146 7.76 25.85 -7.29
CA ALA A 146 8.24 26.84 -8.25
C ALA A 146 9.19 27.91 -7.66
N ASP A 147 9.39 27.97 -6.33
CA ASP A 147 10.27 28.94 -5.68
C ASP A 147 11.75 28.61 -5.91
N LYS A 148 12.55 29.62 -6.27
CA LYS A 148 13.98 29.40 -6.52
C LYS A 148 14.75 28.97 -5.26
N GLY A 149 14.37 29.45 -4.09
CA GLY A 149 14.95 29.04 -2.81
C GLY A 149 14.70 27.56 -2.52
N VAL A 150 13.47 27.08 -2.78
CA VAL A 150 13.11 25.66 -2.67
C VAL A 150 13.89 24.82 -3.68
N GLN A 151 14.02 25.27 -4.93
CA GLN A 151 14.83 24.59 -5.95
C GLN A 151 16.31 24.51 -5.57
N ILE A 152 16.90 25.59 -5.04
CA ILE A 152 18.28 25.59 -4.52
C ILE A 152 18.42 24.59 -3.36
N CYS A 153 17.43 24.52 -2.47
CA CYS A 153 17.41 23.55 -1.39
C CYS A 153 17.34 22.10 -1.90
N TYR A 154 16.56 21.84 -2.95
CA TYR A 154 16.49 20.53 -3.59
C TYR A 154 17.82 20.12 -4.23
N GLU A 155 18.55 21.05 -4.88
CA GLU A 155 19.88 20.72 -5.42
C GLU A 155 20.88 20.30 -4.32
N ARG A 156 20.69 20.82 -3.10
CA ARG A 156 21.44 20.47 -1.89
C ARG A 156 20.85 19.27 -1.12
N ARG A 157 19.94 18.50 -1.72
CA ARG A 157 19.28 17.32 -1.10
C ARG A 157 20.22 16.25 -0.53
N ARG A 158 21.50 16.25 -0.89
CA ARG A 158 22.50 15.33 -0.31
C ARG A 158 22.87 15.70 1.14
N GLU A 159 22.55 16.92 1.58
CA GLU A 159 22.87 17.43 2.92
C GLU A 159 21.81 17.07 3.98
N TYR A 160 20.66 16.55 3.56
CA TYR A 160 19.55 16.19 4.46
C TYR A 160 18.81 14.95 3.94
N GLN A 161 17.88 14.43 4.74
CA GLN A 161 17.08 13.27 4.36
C GLN A 161 15.83 13.71 3.61
N ILE A 162 15.68 13.23 2.38
CA ILE A 162 14.49 13.41 1.54
C ILE A 162 14.20 12.11 0.80
N ILE A 163 12.94 11.91 0.44
CA ILE A 163 12.51 10.78 -0.37
C ILE A 163 13.13 10.90 -1.78
N ASP A 164 13.76 9.83 -2.27
CA ASP A 164 14.43 9.82 -3.59
C ASP A 164 13.50 10.19 -4.75
N SER A 165 12.24 9.76 -4.67
CA SER A 165 11.19 10.03 -5.67
C SER A 165 10.52 11.41 -5.52
N ALA A 166 11.02 12.28 -4.63
CA ALA A 166 10.44 13.60 -4.38
C ALA A 166 10.23 14.41 -5.68
N LYS A 167 11.29 14.60 -6.48
CA LYS A 167 11.20 15.37 -7.73
C LYS A 167 10.20 14.78 -8.72
N TYR A 168 10.19 13.45 -8.85
CA TYR A 168 9.28 12.77 -9.77
C TYR A 168 7.82 13.12 -9.47
N PHE A 169 7.40 13.04 -8.20
CA PHE A 169 6.02 13.35 -7.84
C PHE A 169 5.72 14.85 -7.79
N LEU A 170 6.70 15.68 -7.42
CA LEU A 170 6.55 17.14 -7.41
C LEU A 170 6.40 17.70 -8.83
N ASP A 171 7.14 17.15 -9.81
CA ASP A 171 7.00 17.51 -11.22
C ASP A 171 5.68 17.02 -11.83
N LEU A 172 5.07 15.97 -11.25
CA LEU A 172 3.79 15.40 -11.67
C LEU A 172 2.58 15.88 -10.84
N LEU A 173 2.74 16.95 -10.04
CA LEU A 173 1.70 17.44 -9.12
C LEU A 173 0.34 17.61 -9.80
N ASP A 174 0.31 18.24 -10.97
CA ASP A 174 -0.92 18.49 -11.73
C ASP A 174 -1.63 17.21 -12.15
N CYS A 175 -0.89 16.13 -12.42
CA CYS A 175 -1.45 14.85 -12.82
C CYS A 175 -1.96 14.04 -11.63
N VAL A 176 -1.18 14.00 -10.54
CA VAL A 176 -1.49 13.15 -9.37
C VAL A 176 -2.59 13.71 -8.46
N THR A 177 -3.01 14.96 -8.69
CA THR A 177 -4.15 15.58 -7.99
C THR A 177 -5.45 15.58 -8.79
N GLN A 178 -5.46 15.07 -10.02
CA GLN A 178 -6.70 14.97 -10.78
C GLN A 178 -7.73 14.06 -10.08
N PRO A 179 -9.04 14.35 -10.16
CA PRO A 179 -10.07 13.55 -9.51
C PRO A 179 -10.06 12.08 -9.94
N ASP A 180 -9.86 11.84 -11.23
CA ASP A 180 -9.81 10.54 -11.89
C ASP A 180 -8.42 9.89 -11.87
N TYR A 181 -7.43 10.53 -11.22
CA TYR A 181 -6.10 9.97 -11.09
C TYR A 181 -6.10 8.61 -10.39
N GLU A 182 -5.53 7.61 -11.07
CA GLU A 182 -5.25 6.28 -10.55
C GLU A 182 -3.73 5.99 -10.67
N PRO A 183 -3.06 5.56 -9.58
CA PRO A 183 -1.63 5.25 -9.64
C PRO A 183 -1.31 4.11 -10.60
N SER A 184 -0.36 4.34 -11.50
CA SER A 184 0.25 3.31 -12.34
C SER A 184 1.20 2.42 -11.53
N ASP A 185 1.65 1.33 -12.12
CA ASP A 185 2.66 0.46 -11.50
C ASP A 185 3.98 1.21 -11.25
N ASP A 186 4.37 2.13 -12.13
CA ASP A 186 5.56 2.98 -11.94
C ASP A 186 5.37 3.95 -10.75
N HIS A 187 4.17 4.53 -10.60
CA HIS A 187 3.84 5.35 -9.43
C HIS A 187 3.93 4.52 -8.14
N ILE A 188 3.39 3.30 -8.15
CA ILE A 188 3.45 2.40 -6.99
C ILE A 188 4.91 2.02 -6.68
N LEU A 189 5.72 1.69 -7.68
CA LEU A 189 7.13 1.35 -7.50
C LEU A 189 7.95 2.50 -6.88
N ARG A 190 7.65 3.74 -7.26
CA ARG A 190 8.34 4.95 -6.77
C ARG A 190 7.81 5.47 -5.43
N SER A 191 6.61 5.07 -5.03
CA SER A 191 6.05 5.44 -3.72
C SER A 191 6.85 4.82 -2.57
N ARG A 192 7.10 5.60 -1.52
CA ARG A 192 7.80 5.19 -0.31
C ARG A 192 6.79 4.81 0.76
N VAL A 193 6.80 3.53 1.12
CA VAL A 193 6.14 2.99 2.32
C VAL A 193 7.24 2.48 3.22
N VAL A 194 7.23 2.90 4.49
CA VAL A 194 8.19 2.38 5.46
C VAL A 194 7.79 0.93 5.77
N THR A 195 8.59 -0.04 5.31
CA THR A 195 8.42 -1.43 5.73
C THR A 195 8.70 -1.54 7.23
N THR A 196 7.69 -1.93 7.99
CA THR A 196 7.80 -2.31 9.40
C THR A 196 7.51 -3.79 9.55
N GLY A 197 8.17 -4.45 10.50
CA GLY A 197 8.01 -5.86 10.72
C GLY A 197 8.60 -6.71 9.59
N ILE A 198 7.96 -7.85 9.38
CA ILE A 198 8.39 -8.91 8.48
C ILE A 198 7.18 -9.34 7.66
N VAL A 199 7.32 -9.29 6.34
CA VAL A 199 6.25 -9.65 5.40
C VAL A 199 6.76 -10.78 4.52
N GLU A 200 5.97 -11.83 4.38
CA GLU A 200 6.32 -12.98 3.55
C GLU A 200 5.35 -13.13 2.39
N HIS A 201 5.89 -13.44 1.21
CA HIS A 201 5.09 -13.73 0.02
C HIS A 201 5.62 -14.97 -0.69
N ILE A 202 4.69 -15.78 -1.21
CA ILE A 202 5.02 -16.93 -2.05
C ILE A 202 4.74 -16.53 -3.51
N PHE A 203 5.75 -16.68 -4.36
CA PHE A 203 5.65 -16.41 -5.79
C PHE A 203 5.88 -17.69 -6.59
N ASP A 204 5.02 -17.94 -7.57
CA ASP A 204 5.19 -19.04 -8.51
C ASP A 204 5.95 -18.58 -9.76
N THR A 205 7.17 -19.07 -9.91
CA THR A 205 8.08 -18.64 -10.98
C THR A 205 7.67 -19.14 -12.37
N GLN A 206 6.73 -20.09 -12.48
CA GLN A 206 6.25 -20.56 -13.79
C GLN A 206 5.26 -19.61 -14.46
N GLN A 207 4.74 -18.62 -13.74
CA GLN A 207 3.79 -17.66 -14.31
C GLN A 207 4.43 -16.72 -15.35
N TYR A 208 5.76 -16.55 -15.34
CA TYR A 208 6.47 -15.68 -16.29
C TYR A 208 7.23 -16.48 -17.35
N LYS A 209 6.74 -16.41 -18.60
CA LYS A 209 7.26 -16.96 -19.87
C LYS A 209 8.04 -18.30 -19.75
N PRO A 210 7.51 -19.41 -20.26
CA PRO A 210 8.21 -20.70 -20.20
C PRO A 210 9.57 -20.60 -20.89
N LYS A 211 10.66 -20.61 -20.11
CA LYS A 211 11.98 -20.95 -20.66
C LYS A 211 11.84 -22.36 -21.21
N ARG A 212 12.15 -22.53 -22.50
CA ARG A 212 11.86 -23.72 -23.33
C ARG A 212 12.28 -25.09 -22.75
N ASN A 213 13.01 -25.14 -21.63
CA ASN A 213 13.54 -26.38 -21.05
C ASN A 213 13.34 -26.53 -19.51
N SER A 214 12.48 -25.74 -18.85
CA SER A 214 12.25 -25.88 -17.39
C SER A 214 10.83 -26.30 -17.05
N THR A 215 10.61 -27.61 -16.86
CA THR A 215 9.32 -28.23 -16.50
C THR A 215 8.98 -28.19 -15.02
N LYS A 216 9.87 -27.69 -14.14
CA LYS A 216 9.69 -27.77 -12.69
C LYS A 216 9.05 -26.49 -12.11
N ARG A 217 7.84 -26.62 -11.54
CA ARG A 217 7.19 -25.57 -10.72
C ARG A 217 8.13 -25.23 -9.57
N THR A 218 8.57 -23.99 -9.49
CA THR A 218 9.45 -23.53 -8.40
C THR A 218 8.77 -22.37 -7.69
N LEU A 219 8.46 -22.58 -6.41
CA LEU A 219 7.92 -21.57 -5.54
C LEU A 219 9.05 -20.84 -4.83
N LEU A 220 8.98 -19.52 -4.77
CA LEU A 220 9.89 -18.67 -4.01
C LEU A 220 9.13 -18.09 -2.83
N ARG A 221 9.60 -18.36 -1.61
CA ARG A 221 9.14 -17.70 -0.39
C ARG A 221 10.06 -16.52 -0.12
N VAL A 222 9.64 -15.33 -0.50
CA VAL A 222 10.45 -14.11 -0.38
C VAL A 222 10.04 -13.36 0.88
N ILE A 223 11.01 -12.99 1.72
CA ILE A 223 10.82 -12.38 3.04
C ILE A 223 11.34 -10.93 3.01
N ASP A 224 10.44 -9.96 3.16
CA ASP A 224 10.76 -8.52 3.28
C ASP A 224 10.93 -8.20 4.75
N VAL A 225 12.06 -7.59 5.09
CA VAL A 225 12.33 -7.16 6.45
C VAL A 225 12.61 -5.67 6.49
N GLY A 226 12.09 -5.01 7.52
CA GLY A 226 12.37 -3.60 7.77
C GLY A 226 13.88 -3.31 7.81
N GLY A 227 14.33 -2.35 7.00
CA GLY A 227 15.74 -1.98 6.87
C GLY A 227 16.28 -1.03 7.96
N GLN A 228 15.38 -0.42 8.73
CA GLN A 228 15.72 0.55 9.78
C GLN A 228 16.43 -0.14 10.96
N ARG A 229 17.25 0.62 11.70
CA ARG A 229 18.08 0.08 12.79
C ARG A 229 17.25 -0.62 13.88
N SER A 230 16.06 -0.11 14.18
CA SER A 230 15.09 -0.70 15.12
C SER A 230 14.59 -2.07 14.67
N GLU A 231 14.45 -2.29 13.37
CA GLU A 231 13.87 -3.50 12.78
C GLU A 231 14.89 -4.65 12.68
N ARG A 232 16.20 -4.35 12.67
CA ARG A 232 17.26 -5.36 12.48
C ARG A 232 17.28 -6.47 13.52
N ARG A 233 16.80 -6.19 14.74
CA ARG A 233 16.71 -7.22 15.81
C ARG A 233 15.71 -8.33 15.47
N LYS A 234 14.71 -8.05 14.63
CA LYS A 234 13.68 -9.02 14.22
C LYS A 234 14.20 -10.01 13.17
N TRP A 235 15.29 -9.70 12.47
CA TRP A 235 15.80 -10.51 11.36
C TRP A 235 16.29 -11.89 11.82
N LEU A 236 16.82 -11.98 13.04
CA LEU A 236 17.43 -13.20 13.59
C LEU A 236 16.50 -14.41 13.54
N GLN A 237 15.19 -14.20 13.68
CA GLN A 237 14.17 -15.26 13.68
C GLN A 237 14.03 -15.97 12.31
N TYR A 238 14.65 -15.47 11.25
CA TYR A 238 14.48 -15.96 9.88
C TYR A 238 15.78 -16.44 9.22
N PHE A 239 16.88 -16.48 9.98
CA PHE A 239 18.15 -17.07 9.50
C PHE A 239 18.26 -18.58 9.73
N ASP A 240 17.44 -19.13 10.64
CA ASP A 240 17.28 -20.58 10.87
C ASP A 240 16.22 -21.17 9.92
#